data_AF-A0A9E4F3N4-F1
#
_entry.id   AF-A0A9E4F3N4-F1
#
_cell.length_a   1.000
_cell.length_b   1.000
_cell.length_c   1.000
_cell.angle_alpha   90.00
_cell.angle_beta   90.00
_cell.angle_gamma   90.00
#
_symmetry.space_group_name_H-M   'P 1'
#
loop_
_entity.id
_entity.type
_entity.pdbx_description
1 polymer ?
#
loop_
_entity_poly.entity_id
_entity_poly.type
_entity_poly.pdbx_seq_one_letter_code
_entity_poly.pdbx_strand_id
1 'polypeptide(L)'
;MNEATTEYARVLAFVKTEVLKDPKTRNEDLQRRATEISSSVADLSIRQFQGKYRLPAYRELRDEGKLPPAPKRVPKNGRRKKKPQPIAPAPGAVADAAPEPVPPTPAAKGQEMPWKIVSAATETPRKQPRGRASAPKAAPVTAAHKASTFDRDAARREMMKFAMAIAGADSQSETLAAVAKIDEYLDRIVEASG
;
A
#
# COMPACT_ATOMS: atom_id res chain seq x y z
N MET A 1 22.24 7.58 15.10
CA MET A 1 21.95 6.84 13.85
C MET A 1 21.17 5.60 14.21
N ASN A 2 20.03 5.36 13.57
CA ASN A 2 19.11 4.30 13.97
C ASN A 2 19.66 2.93 13.54
N GLU A 3 20.00 2.08 14.51
CA GLU A 3 20.51 0.72 14.28
C GLU A 3 19.55 -0.10 13.39
N ALA A 4 18.24 0.09 13.55
CA ALA A 4 17.21 -0.54 12.73
C ALA A 4 17.37 -0.25 11.23
N THR A 5 17.85 0.94 10.86
CA THR A 5 18.10 1.29 9.45
C THR A 5 19.32 0.55 8.91
N THR A 6 20.32 0.29 9.77
CA THR A 6 21.54 -0.45 9.38
C THR A 6 21.27 -1.95 9.17
N GLU A 7 20.42 -2.57 9.99
CA GLU A 7 20.02 -3.97 9.79
C GLU A 7 19.24 -4.16 8.49
N TYR A 8 18.28 -3.26 8.23
CA TYR A 8 17.51 -3.27 6.99
C TYR A 8 18.44 -3.23 5.77
N ALA A 9 19.43 -2.32 5.78
CA ALA A 9 20.39 -2.18 4.70
C ALA A 9 21.25 -3.44 4.51
N ARG A 10 21.70 -4.09 5.59
CA ARG A 10 22.47 -5.34 5.53
C ARG A 10 21.66 -6.48 4.92
N VAL A 11 20.42 -6.67 5.38
CA VAL A 11 19.52 -7.71 4.84
C VAL A 11 19.19 -7.43 3.37
N LEU A 12 18.93 -6.16 3.01
CA LEU A 12 18.67 -5.77 1.62
C LEU A 12 19.88 -6.07 0.72
N ALA A 13 21.09 -5.69 1.14
CA ALA A 13 22.32 -5.96 0.40
C ALA A 13 22.56 -7.46 0.21
N PHE A 14 22.31 -8.27 1.24
CA PHE A 14 22.36 -9.73 1.13
C PHE A 14 21.33 -10.29 0.15
N VAL A 15 20.06 -9.85 0.24
CA VAL A 15 19.02 -10.33 -0.69
C VAL A 15 19.36 -9.95 -2.13
N LYS A 16 19.95 -8.78 -2.37
CA LYS A 16 20.44 -8.40 -3.70
C LYS A 16 21.48 -9.38 -4.25
N THR A 17 22.49 -9.74 -3.46
CA THR A 17 23.57 -10.64 -3.93
C THR A 17 23.03 -12.04 -4.20
N GLU A 18 22.12 -12.55 -3.37
CA GLU A 18 21.51 -13.86 -3.56
C GLU A 18 20.55 -13.90 -4.76
N VAL A 19 19.73 -12.86 -4.96
CA VAL A 19 18.85 -12.75 -6.14
C VAL A 19 19.65 -12.62 -7.44
N LEU A 20 20.82 -11.98 -7.39
CA LEU A 20 21.71 -11.85 -8.54
C LEU A 20 22.33 -13.20 -8.93
N LYS A 21 22.74 -14.02 -7.94
CA LYS A 21 23.24 -15.38 -8.17
C LYS A 21 22.15 -16.26 -8.75
N ASP A 22 21.00 -16.32 -8.07
CA ASP A 22 19.90 -17.21 -8.40
C ASP A 22 18.55 -16.47 -8.40
N PRO A 23 18.11 -15.92 -9.55
CA PRO A 23 16.88 -15.14 -9.63
C PRO A 23 15.60 -15.98 -9.43
N LYS A 24 15.72 -17.31 -9.41
CA LYS A 24 14.60 -18.27 -9.23
C LYS A 24 14.51 -18.83 -7.81
N THR A 25 15.36 -18.38 -6.88
CA THR A 25 15.36 -18.86 -5.50
C THR A 25 13.98 -18.66 -4.84
N ARG A 26 13.56 -19.66 -4.07
CA ARG A 26 12.31 -19.62 -3.30
C ARG A 26 12.40 -18.57 -2.20
N ASN A 27 11.27 -17.96 -1.85
CA ASN A 27 11.22 -16.94 -0.79
C ASN A 27 11.66 -17.50 0.57
N GLU A 28 11.30 -18.76 0.85
CA GLU A 28 11.61 -19.45 2.11
C GLU A 28 13.12 -19.58 2.31
N ASP A 29 13.86 -19.99 1.28
CA ASP A 29 15.32 -20.14 1.35
C ASP A 29 16.02 -18.79 1.57
N LEU A 30 15.55 -17.74 0.88
CA LEU A 30 16.08 -16.38 1.06
C LEU A 30 15.82 -15.87 2.48
N GLN A 31 14.63 -16.12 3.03
CA GLN A 31 14.28 -15.70 4.38
C GLN A 31 15.12 -16.47 5.41
N ARG A 32 15.27 -17.79 5.25
CA ARG A 32 16.08 -18.65 6.13
C ARG A 32 17.54 -18.20 6.19
N ARG A 33 18.14 -17.81 5.05
CA ARG A 33 19.50 -17.25 5.06
C ARG A 33 19.54 -15.83 5.64
N ALA A 34 18.52 -15.02 5.38
CA ALA A 34 18.43 -13.68 5.95
C ALA A 34 18.29 -13.68 7.48
N THR A 35 17.67 -14.71 8.08
CA THR A 35 17.59 -14.85 9.54
C THR A 35 18.94 -15.09 10.21
N GLU A 36 19.94 -15.58 9.47
CA GLU A 36 21.32 -15.70 9.98
C GLU A 36 22.00 -14.33 10.14
N ILE A 37 21.50 -13.30 9.43
CA ILE A 37 22.03 -11.93 9.48
C ILE A 37 21.32 -11.08 10.52
N SER A 38 19.98 -11.17 10.57
CA SER A 38 19.16 -10.46 11.56
C SER A 38 18.01 -11.34 12.03
N SER A 39 17.89 -11.50 13.34
CA SER A 39 16.81 -12.25 14.00
C SER A 39 15.43 -11.61 13.75
N SER A 40 15.37 -10.29 13.54
CA SER A 40 14.11 -9.56 13.26
C SER A 40 13.38 -10.05 12.00
N VAL A 41 14.11 -10.71 11.10
CA VAL A 41 13.56 -11.28 9.87
C VAL A 41 12.73 -12.54 10.14
N ALA A 42 12.97 -13.22 11.26
CA ALA A 42 12.27 -14.46 11.62
C ALA A 42 10.79 -14.21 11.98
N ASP A 43 10.49 -13.03 12.54
CA ASP A 43 9.13 -12.66 12.94
C ASP A 43 8.23 -12.25 11.76
N LEU A 44 8.82 -12.03 10.58
CA LEU A 44 8.09 -11.64 9.39
C LEU A 44 7.48 -12.87 8.71
N SER A 45 6.22 -12.76 8.30
CA SER A 45 5.67 -13.74 7.35
C SER A 45 6.41 -13.68 6.01
N ILE A 46 6.42 -14.79 5.27
CA ILE A 46 7.04 -14.90 3.93
C ILE A 46 6.59 -13.76 3.00
N ARG A 47 5.30 -13.39 3.06
CA ARG A 47 4.72 -12.31 2.25
C ARG A 47 5.24 -10.94 2.67
N GLN A 48 5.40 -10.69 3.97
CA GLN A 48 5.96 -9.44 4.47
C GLN A 48 7.45 -9.34 4.13
N PHE A 49 8.21 -10.43 4.28
CA PHE A 49 9.62 -10.49 3.86
C PHE A 49 9.76 -10.16 2.37
N GLN A 50 8.93 -10.77 1.52
CA GLN A 50 8.90 -10.46 0.09
C GLN A 50 8.62 -8.98 -0.18
N GLY A 51 7.64 -8.39 0.52
CA GLY A 51 7.27 -6.99 0.39
C GLY A 51 8.36 -6.02 0.82
N LYS A 52 9.03 -6.31 1.95
CA LYS A 52 10.01 -5.42 2.58
C LYS A 52 11.41 -5.50 1.98
N TYR A 53 11.87 -6.69 1.55
CA TYR A 53 13.26 -6.89 1.14
C TYR A 53 13.37 -7.34 -0.31
N ARG A 54 12.68 -8.43 -0.70
CA ARG A 54 12.84 -9.01 -2.05
C ARG A 54 12.37 -8.03 -3.12
N LEU A 55 11.16 -7.50 -3.02
CA LEU A 55 10.63 -6.60 -4.06
C LEU A 55 11.47 -5.33 -4.24
N PRO A 56 11.90 -4.63 -3.18
CA PRO A 56 12.85 -3.52 -3.30
C PRO A 56 14.17 -3.91 -3.97
N ALA A 57 14.78 -5.03 -3.57
CA ALA A 57 16.01 -5.53 -4.20
C ALA A 57 15.84 -5.78 -5.71
N TYR A 58 14.71 -6.37 -6.14
CA TYR A 58 14.39 -6.56 -7.57
C TYR A 58 14.19 -5.25 -8.33
N ARG A 59 13.62 -4.21 -7.69
CA ARG A 59 13.44 -2.89 -8.31
C ARG A 59 14.80 -2.25 -8.55
N GLU A 60 15.63 -2.17 -7.52
CA GLU A 60 16.96 -1.57 -7.60
C GLU A 60 17.85 -2.32 -8.60
N LEU A 61 17.86 -3.65 -8.60
CA LEU A 61 18.61 -4.44 -9.59
C LEU A 61 18.10 -4.26 -11.03
N ARG A 62 16.82 -3.93 -11.23
CA ARG A 62 16.29 -3.60 -12.56
C ARG A 62 16.69 -2.19 -12.97
N ASP A 63 16.65 -1.23 -12.06
CA ASP A 63 17.07 0.15 -12.32
C ASP A 63 18.58 0.20 -12.63
N GLU A 64 19.37 -0.69 -11.99
CA GLU A 64 20.79 -0.93 -12.30
C GLU A 64 21.02 -1.71 -13.62
N GLY A 65 19.95 -2.20 -14.28
CA GLY A 65 20.06 -2.98 -15.52
C GLY A 65 20.62 -4.41 -15.37
N LYS A 66 20.76 -4.90 -14.14
CA LYS A 66 21.33 -6.24 -13.84
C LYS A 66 20.33 -7.38 -13.98
N LEU A 67 19.03 -7.08 -13.85
CA LEU A 67 17.95 -8.04 -14.07
C LEU A 67 17.30 -7.81 -15.44
N PRO A 68 16.82 -8.88 -16.10
CA PRO A 68 16.07 -8.74 -17.34
C PRO A 68 14.83 -7.86 -17.10
N PRO A 69 14.44 -7.04 -18.10
CA PRO A 69 13.25 -6.22 -18.01
C PRO A 69 12.05 -7.10 -17.69
N ALA A 70 11.12 -6.60 -16.86
CA ALA A 70 9.87 -7.32 -16.63
C ALA A 70 9.25 -7.64 -17.99
N PRO A 71 8.68 -8.84 -18.17
CA PRO A 71 7.90 -9.11 -19.35
C PRO A 71 6.85 -8.01 -19.46
N LYS A 72 6.88 -7.26 -20.56
CA LYS A 72 5.88 -6.21 -20.82
C LYS A 72 4.53 -6.89 -20.66
N ARG A 73 3.76 -6.48 -19.65
CA ARG A 73 2.40 -7.00 -19.46
C ARG A 73 1.66 -6.63 -20.72
N VAL A 74 1.47 -7.60 -21.62
CA VAL A 74 0.64 -7.39 -22.79
C VAL A 74 -0.71 -6.97 -22.22
N PRO A 75 -1.17 -5.73 -22.46
CA PRO A 75 -2.46 -5.30 -21.98
C PRO A 75 -3.43 -6.36 -22.48
N LYS A 76 -4.17 -6.98 -21.54
CA LYS A 76 -5.11 -8.05 -21.85
C LYS A 76 -6.29 -7.41 -22.56
N ASN A 77 -6.05 -6.97 -23.80
CA ASN A 77 -6.98 -6.31 -24.68
C ASN A 77 -8.16 -7.26 -24.84
N GLY A 78 -9.28 -6.88 -24.25
CA GLY A 78 -10.53 -7.59 -24.42
C GLY A 78 -10.53 -8.98 -23.80
N ARG A 79 -10.49 -9.07 -22.45
CA ARG A 79 -11.47 -9.97 -21.82
C ARG A 79 -12.85 -9.39 -22.16
N ARG A 80 -13.29 -9.63 -23.41
CA ARG A 80 -14.65 -9.46 -23.90
C ARG A 80 -15.50 -9.88 -22.73
N LYS A 81 -16.33 -8.97 -22.21
CA LYS A 81 -17.35 -9.27 -21.22
C LYS A 81 -18.12 -10.48 -21.78
N LYS A 82 -17.72 -11.70 -21.42
CA LYS A 82 -18.57 -12.88 -21.63
C LYS A 82 -19.82 -12.48 -20.87
N LYS A 83 -20.89 -12.23 -21.62
CA LYS A 83 -22.23 -12.00 -21.10
C LYS A 83 -22.39 -13.03 -19.97
N PRO A 84 -22.67 -12.61 -18.72
CA PRO A 84 -22.82 -13.57 -17.63
C PRO A 84 -23.79 -14.62 -18.14
N GLN A 85 -23.33 -15.86 -18.28
CA GLN A 85 -24.25 -16.93 -18.60
C GLN A 85 -25.23 -16.96 -17.43
N PRO A 86 -26.55 -17.00 -17.69
CA PRO A 86 -27.51 -17.20 -16.63
C PRO A 86 -27.07 -18.46 -15.88
N ILE A 87 -26.74 -18.28 -14.60
CA ILE A 87 -26.47 -19.39 -13.71
C ILE A 87 -27.80 -20.14 -13.67
N ALA A 88 -27.85 -21.32 -14.27
CA ALA A 88 -29.00 -22.20 -14.12
C ALA A 88 -29.21 -22.39 -12.61
N PRO A 89 -30.43 -22.23 -12.09
CA PRO A 89 -30.71 -22.51 -10.68
C PRO A 89 -30.27 -23.95 -10.41
N ALA A 90 -29.43 -24.11 -9.38
CA ALA A 90 -28.97 -25.43 -8.97
C ALA A 90 -30.19 -26.33 -8.68
N PRO A 91 -30.34 -27.48 -9.35
CA PRO A 91 -31.35 -28.44 -8.97
C PRO A 91 -30.91 -29.14 -7.68
N GLY A 92 -31.80 -29.15 -6.68
CA GLY A 92 -31.73 -30.10 -5.58
C GLY A 92 -30.85 -29.68 -4.41
N ALA A 93 -31.37 -28.78 -3.58
CA ALA A 93 -31.14 -28.87 -2.14
C ALA A 93 -31.82 -30.18 -1.67
N VAL A 94 -31.08 -31.28 -1.69
CA VAL A 94 -31.44 -32.46 -0.92
C VAL A 94 -31.18 -32.15 0.55
N ALA A 95 -32.27 -32.23 1.31
CA ALA A 95 -32.28 -32.23 2.75
C ALA A 95 -31.46 -33.39 3.32
N ASP A 96 -31.13 -33.23 4.60
CA ASP A 96 -30.93 -34.32 5.56
C ASP A 96 -29.54 -34.94 5.66
N ALA A 97 -28.72 -34.35 6.55
CA ALA A 97 -27.77 -35.08 7.38
C ALA A 97 -27.51 -34.25 8.65
N ALA A 98 -28.10 -34.70 9.75
CA ALA A 98 -27.95 -34.13 11.08
C ALA A 98 -26.48 -34.07 11.52
N PRO A 99 -25.99 -32.93 12.03
CA PRO A 99 -24.70 -32.89 12.71
C PRO A 99 -24.81 -33.50 14.11
N GLU A 100 -23.94 -34.47 14.39
CA GLU A 100 -23.76 -35.07 15.71
C GLU A 100 -23.41 -34.00 16.77
N PRO A 101 -23.86 -34.17 18.03
CA PRO A 101 -23.59 -33.24 19.12
C PRO A 101 -22.12 -33.29 19.53
N VAL A 102 -21.41 -32.17 19.33
CA VAL A 102 -20.08 -31.94 19.88
C VAL A 102 -20.19 -31.76 21.41
N PRO A 103 -19.36 -32.43 22.23
CA PRO A 103 -19.41 -32.29 23.69
C PRO A 103 -18.95 -30.89 24.16
N PRO A 104 -19.47 -30.39 25.29
CA PRO A 104 -19.13 -29.07 25.80
C PRO A 104 -17.71 -29.04 26.39
N THR A 105 -16.88 -28.16 25.85
CA THR A 105 -15.61 -27.76 26.48
C THR A 105 -15.89 -27.01 27.79
N PRO A 106 -15.30 -27.41 28.93
CA PRO A 106 -15.51 -26.73 30.20
C PRO A 106 -14.90 -25.32 30.24
N ALA A 107 -15.64 -24.46 30.91
CA ALA A 107 -15.38 -23.04 31.12
C ALA A 107 -13.98 -22.74 31.68
N ALA A 108 -13.20 -21.95 30.94
CA ALA A 108 -12.13 -21.14 31.50
C ALA A 108 -12.64 -19.71 31.67
N LYS A 109 -12.64 -19.30 32.93
CA LYS A 109 -13.12 -18.05 33.48
C LYS A 109 -12.33 -16.85 32.95
N GLY A 110 -13.06 -15.76 32.71
CA GLY A 110 -12.67 -14.41 33.09
C GLY A 110 -11.52 -13.76 32.33
N GLN A 111 -11.85 -12.94 31.34
CA GLN A 111 -11.46 -11.53 31.34
C GLN A 111 -12.30 -10.72 30.33
N GLU A 112 -13.30 -10.05 30.90
CA GLU A 112 -13.85 -8.76 30.47
C GLU A 112 -12.69 -7.74 30.39
N MET A 113 -12.56 -6.79 29.47
CA MET A 113 -13.54 -5.82 28.97
C MET A 113 -13.02 -5.07 27.72
N PRO A 114 -13.87 -4.26 27.07
CA PRO A 114 -13.87 -3.98 25.65
C PRO A 114 -13.45 -2.53 25.30
N TRP A 115 -12.86 -2.35 24.12
CA TRP A 115 -12.99 -1.10 23.39
C TRP A 115 -13.64 -1.39 22.03
N LYS A 116 -14.97 -1.27 22.03
CA LYS A 116 -15.75 -1.11 20.80
C LYS A 116 -15.45 0.28 20.25
N ILE A 117 -14.76 0.35 19.11
CA ILE A 117 -14.89 1.49 18.21
C ILE A 117 -15.73 1.01 17.04
N VAL A 118 -16.97 1.48 17.05
CA VAL A 118 -17.92 1.44 15.94
C VAL A 118 -17.53 2.55 14.96
N SER A 119 -17.37 2.23 13.68
CA SER A 119 -17.54 3.16 12.55
C SER A 119 -17.73 2.31 11.29
N ALA A 120 -18.98 1.95 11.00
CA ALA A 120 -19.88 2.70 10.12
C ALA A 120 -19.51 2.50 8.65
N ALA A 121 -20.20 1.54 8.05
CA ALA A 121 -20.35 1.37 6.62
C ALA A 121 -21.00 2.62 6.02
N THR A 122 -20.46 3.11 4.91
CA THR A 122 -21.24 3.93 3.97
C THR A 122 -21.28 3.23 2.63
N GLU A 123 -22.52 2.88 2.31
CA GLU A 123 -23.09 2.33 1.11
C GLU A 123 -22.62 2.97 -0.20
N THR A 124 -22.37 2.10 -1.18
CA THR A 124 -22.43 2.36 -2.61
C THR A 124 -23.85 2.72 -3.08
N PRO A 125 -23.99 3.71 -3.99
CA PRO A 125 -25.14 3.75 -4.89
C PRO A 125 -24.74 3.60 -6.38
N ARG A 126 -25.29 2.52 -6.96
CA ARG A 126 -26.16 2.49 -8.16
C ARG A 126 -25.72 3.15 -9.48
N LYS A 127 -25.50 2.28 -10.47
CA LYS A 127 -25.85 2.32 -11.92
C LYS A 127 -26.36 3.67 -12.50
N GLN A 128 -25.64 4.18 -13.50
CA GLN A 128 -26.22 4.98 -14.60
C GLN A 128 -26.22 4.19 -15.93
N PRO A 129 -27.30 4.28 -16.74
CA PRO A 129 -27.45 3.56 -18.00
C PRO A 129 -26.78 4.28 -19.20
N ARG A 130 -26.67 3.50 -20.28
CA ARG A 130 -26.10 3.82 -21.59
C ARG A 130 -26.72 5.06 -22.25
N GLY A 131 -25.87 5.90 -22.83
CA GLY A 131 -26.20 6.79 -23.94
C GLY A 131 -25.13 6.66 -25.03
N ARG A 132 -25.48 5.97 -26.12
CA ARG A 132 -24.70 5.85 -27.34
C ARG A 132 -25.08 7.05 -28.19
N ALA A 133 -24.17 8.00 -28.40
CA ALA A 133 -24.33 9.05 -29.40
C ALA A 133 -23.03 9.17 -30.18
N SER A 134 -23.21 9.30 -31.48
CA SER A 134 -22.25 9.14 -32.56
C SER A 134 -21.10 10.16 -32.52
N ALA A 135 -19.98 9.79 -33.13
CA ALA A 135 -18.87 10.70 -33.44
C ALA A 135 -19.35 11.97 -34.17
N PRO A 136 -18.64 13.09 -33.99
CA PRO A 136 -17.83 13.53 -35.13
C PRO A 136 -16.39 13.95 -34.77
N LYS A 137 -15.67 14.11 -35.86
CA LYS A 137 -14.25 14.34 -36.12
C LYS A 137 -13.79 15.74 -35.65
N ALA A 138 -12.59 15.79 -35.04
CA ALA A 138 -11.63 16.92 -34.94
C ALA A 138 -12.00 18.23 -34.20
N ALA A 139 -11.25 18.55 -33.13
CA ALA A 139 -10.57 19.84 -32.83
C ALA A 139 -9.97 19.83 -31.39
N PRO A 140 -8.87 20.56 -31.10
CA PRO A 140 -8.21 20.54 -29.79
C PRO A 140 -8.96 21.41 -28.78
N VAL A 141 -9.29 20.85 -27.61
CA VAL A 141 -9.92 21.59 -26.52
C VAL A 141 -8.83 22.12 -25.60
N THR A 142 -8.42 23.36 -25.83
CA THR A 142 -7.72 24.17 -24.83
C THR A 142 -8.72 24.75 -23.83
N ALA A 143 -8.35 24.65 -22.55
CA ALA A 143 -8.75 25.48 -21.41
C ALA A 143 -10.25 25.72 -21.13
N ALA A 144 -10.71 25.21 -19.98
CA ALA A 144 -11.29 26.04 -18.90
C ALA A 144 -11.83 25.15 -17.77
N HIS A 145 -10.93 24.55 -16.99
CA HIS A 145 -11.28 24.24 -15.61
C HIS A 145 -11.01 25.51 -14.81
N LYS A 146 -12.06 26.24 -14.42
CA LYS A 146 -12.00 27.19 -13.31
C LYS A 146 -11.64 26.39 -12.06
N ALA A 147 -10.35 26.19 -11.85
CA ALA A 147 -9.79 25.73 -10.60
C ALA A 147 -10.04 26.84 -9.58
N SER A 148 -10.55 26.49 -8.40
CA SER A 148 -10.30 27.30 -7.21
C SER A 148 -8.79 27.55 -7.18
N THR A 149 -8.36 28.80 -7.28
CA THR A 149 -6.96 29.22 -7.24
C THR A 149 -6.39 29.06 -5.84
N PHE A 150 -6.50 27.86 -5.28
CA PHE A 150 -5.61 27.44 -4.21
C PHE A 150 -4.22 27.45 -4.85
N ASP A 151 -3.39 28.43 -4.47
CA ASP A 151 -2.01 28.51 -4.94
C ASP A 151 -1.22 27.36 -4.31
N ARG A 152 -1.35 26.20 -4.94
CA ARG A 152 -0.73 24.95 -4.51
C ARG A 152 0.79 25.06 -4.47
N ASP A 153 1.36 25.92 -5.31
CA ASP A 153 2.81 26.15 -5.33
C ASP A 153 3.23 27.03 -4.15
N ALA A 154 2.41 27.98 -3.71
CA ALA A 154 2.63 28.71 -2.46
C ALA A 154 2.55 27.79 -1.23
N ALA A 155 1.49 26.97 -1.13
CA ALA A 155 1.37 25.99 -0.05
C ALA A 155 2.56 25.00 -0.02
N ARG A 156 3.03 24.57 -1.20
CA ARG A 156 4.22 23.69 -1.32
C ARG A 156 5.48 24.37 -0.78
N ARG A 157 5.69 25.67 -1.05
CA ARG A 157 6.86 26.41 -0.55
C ARG A 157 6.90 26.46 0.97
N GLU A 158 5.77 26.74 1.62
CA GLU A 158 5.70 26.78 3.09
C GLU A 158 5.90 25.39 3.71
N MET A 159 5.32 24.34 3.12
CA MET A 159 5.53 22.97 3.59
C MET A 159 7.00 22.53 3.47
N MET A 160 7.72 22.99 2.44
CA MET A 160 9.16 22.72 2.29
C MET A 160 10.01 23.45 3.34
N LYS A 161 9.66 24.69 3.72
CA LYS A 161 10.33 25.41 4.81
C LYS A 161 10.19 24.67 6.15
N PHE A 162 8.99 24.16 6.44
CA PHE A 162 8.77 23.32 7.63
C PHE A 162 9.59 22.03 7.60
N ALA A 163 9.63 21.34 6.46
CA ALA A 163 10.43 20.13 6.30
C ALA A 163 11.93 20.39 6.52
N MET A 164 12.44 21.54 6.06
CA MET A 164 13.83 21.95 6.32
C MET A 164 14.08 22.26 7.80
N ALA A 165 13.12 22.89 8.49
CA ALA A 165 13.23 23.16 9.92
C ALA A 165 13.30 21.88 10.76
N ILE A 166 12.57 20.83 10.38
CA ILE A 166 12.68 19.50 11.02
C ILE A 166 14.00 18.83 10.64
N ALA A 167 14.37 18.87 9.36
CA ALA A 167 15.57 18.17 8.87
C ALA A 167 16.88 18.78 9.40
N GLY A 168 16.89 20.09 9.72
CA GLY A 168 18.03 20.79 10.31
C GLY A 168 18.02 20.83 11.84
N ALA A 169 17.04 20.20 12.50
CA ALA A 169 17.03 20.09 13.96
C ALA A 169 17.95 18.93 14.39
N ASP A 170 19.09 19.27 14.98
CA ASP A 170 20.08 18.28 15.42
C ASP A 170 19.71 17.67 16.80
N SER A 171 18.80 18.32 17.52
CA SER A 171 18.32 17.88 18.84
C SER A 171 16.81 17.63 18.90
N GLN A 172 16.41 16.78 19.84
CA GLN A 172 15.00 16.46 20.11
C GLN A 172 14.23 17.71 20.58
N SER A 173 14.87 18.60 21.36
CA SER A 173 14.28 19.88 21.79
C SER A 173 13.99 20.81 20.62
N GLU A 174 14.89 20.90 19.64
CA GLU A 174 14.69 21.73 18.43
C GLU A 174 13.60 21.15 17.53
N THR A 175 13.53 19.82 17.42
CA THR A 175 12.45 19.15 16.70
C THR A 175 11.10 19.44 17.34
N LEU A 176 11.00 19.35 18.68
CA LEU A 176 9.78 19.70 19.41
C LEU A 176 9.43 21.19 19.26
N ALA A 177 10.43 22.08 19.27
CA ALA A 177 10.23 23.50 19.01
C ALA A 177 9.73 23.79 17.59
N ALA A 178 10.18 23.03 16.59
CA ALA A 178 9.67 23.12 15.22
C ALA A 178 8.22 22.62 15.13
N VAL A 179 7.90 21.51 15.80
CA VAL A 179 6.53 20.95 15.87
C VAL A 179 5.57 21.88 16.59
N ALA A 180 6.01 22.57 17.64
CA ALA A 180 5.19 23.55 18.36
C ALA A 180 4.78 24.76 17.48
N LYS A 181 5.46 25.00 16.36
CA LYS A 181 5.15 26.06 15.40
C LYS A 181 4.27 25.61 14.22
N ILE A 182 3.72 24.40 14.26
CA ILE A 182 2.88 23.88 13.18
C ILE A 182 1.68 24.78 12.91
N ASP A 183 1.04 25.30 13.96
CA ASP A 183 -0.15 26.16 13.81
C ASP A 183 0.19 27.44 13.03
N GLU A 184 1.34 28.08 13.34
CA GLU A 184 1.84 29.25 12.60
C GLU A 184 2.14 28.92 11.12
N TYR A 185 2.60 27.70 10.83
CA TYR A 185 2.82 27.24 9.45
C TYR A 185 1.50 26.99 8.71
N LEU A 186 0.49 26.44 9.38
CA LEU A 186 -0.83 26.21 8.80
C LEU A 186 -1.51 27.55 8.48
N ASP A 187 -1.41 28.53 9.37
CA ASP A 187 -1.93 29.88 9.13
C ASP A 187 -1.29 30.52 7.90
N ARG A 188 0.03 30.40 7.73
CA ARG A 188 0.74 30.88 6.52
C ARG A 188 0.34 30.15 5.25
N ILE A 189 0.03 28.85 5.32
CA ILE A 189 -0.45 28.09 4.17
C ILE A 189 -1.85 28.56 3.78
N VAL A 190 -2.74 28.76 4.77
CA VAL A 190 -4.10 29.25 4.55
C VAL A 190 -4.05 30.65 3.95
N GLU A 191 -3.28 31.56 4.54
CA GLU A 191 -3.08 32.93 4.06
C GLU A 191 -2.47 32.98 2.66
N ALA A 192 -1.46 32.14 2.38
CA ALA A 192 -0.85 32.06 1.06
C ALA A 192 -1.74 31.39 0.00
N SER A 193 -2.82 30.71 0.42
CA SER A 193 -3.72 29.98 -0.47
C SER A 193 -4.98 30.73 -0.87
N GLY A 194 -5.27 31.88 -0.23
CA GLY A 194 -6.38 32.79 -0.58
C GLY A 194 -7.46 32.87 0.48
#